data_AF-A0A955SAM0-F1
#
_entry.id   AF-A0A955SAM0-F1
#
_cell.length_a   1.000
_cell.length_b   1.000
_cell.length_c   1.000
_cell.angle_alpha   90.00
_cell.angle_beta   90.00
_cell.angle_gamma   90.00
#
_symmetry.space_group_name_H-M   'P 1'
#
loop_
_entity.id
_entity.type
_entity.pdbx_description
1 polymer ?
#
loop_
_entity_poly.entity_id
_entity_poly.type
_entity_poly.pdbx_seq_one_letter_code
_entity_poly.pdbx_strand_id
1 'polypeptide(L)'
;LELIRKQTRALMDYIIDHDYRLLEWDGEPTTWGHWNPQELNHDPEHYLENGLGSLQLLSFLKTSYAITGDPKYQEHYRQLIVDHGYLDNLLLEKKVFPDEQNHSDDQLGYVAWYPLLQLEWDPEIRTALRKAVRRHYKIIQPARGSFFCFASATIDPGYVDLADAAKNLRLIPTDRRMWRVVNSRRADIHFDPRSNRFGRPVLDSLLPEDERSWDRWNDDPYLPDGGGPGGASPAGTTDPDIEPPARIEYPDGAHEEDGGSWLLGYWMGRYHGFLADPE
;
A
#
# COMPACT_ATOMS: atom_id res chain seq x y z
N LEU A 1 26.05 -5.67 -1.63
CA LEU A 1 25.37 -6.07 -2.88
C LEU A 1 25.21 -7.59 -3.00
N GLU A 2 26.26 -8.38 -2.77
CA GLU A 2 26.19 -9.85 -2.88
C GLU A 2 25.16 -10.49 -1.94
N LEU A 3 25.10 -10.07 -0.68
CA LEU A 3 24.09 -10.57 0.28
C LEU A 3 22.66 -10.25 -0.16
N ILE A 4 22.42 -9.06 -0.72
CA ILE A 4 21.09 -8.68 -1.25
C ILE A 4 20.73 -9.61 -2.41
N ARG A 5 21.62 -9.81 -3.37
CA ARG A 5 21.38 -10.73 -4.50
C ARG A 5 21.10 -12.15 -4.04
N LYS A 6 21.87 -12.64 -3.06
CA LYS A 6 21.68 -13.97 -2.48
C LYS A 6 20.30 -14.10 -1.83
N GLN A 7 19.91 -13.13 -1.00
CA GLN A 7 18.64 -13.17 -0.28
C GLN A 7 17.44 -13.02 -1.22
N THR A 8 17.50 -12.08 -2.17
CA THR A 8 16.46 -11.90 -3.20
C THR A 8 16.26 -13.17 -4.00
N ARG A 9 17.37 -13.81 -4.44
CA ARG A 9 17.30 -15.08 -5.17
C ARG A 9 16.69 -16.18 -4.31
N ALA A 10 17.15 -16.36 -3.08
CA ALA A 10 16.64 -17.41 -2.20
C ALA A 10 15.12 -17.30 -1.97
N LEU A 11 14.62 -16.08 -1.70
CA LEU A 11 13.20 -15.86 -1.48
C LEU A 11 12.37 -16.03 -2.76
N MET A 12 12.78 -15.41 -3.86
CA MET A 12 12.00 -15.48 -5.11
C MET A 12 12.02 -16.90 -5.70
N ASP A 13 13.13 -17.62 -5.59
CA ASP A 13 13.22 -19.03 -5.99
C ASP A 13 12.29 -19.89 -5.13
N TYR A 14 12.29 -19.68 -3.82
CA TYR A 14 11.37 -20.36 -2.91
C TYR A 14 9.91 -20.13 -3.30
N ILE A 15 9.51 -18.88 -3.59
CA ILE A 15 8.14 -18.57 -4.02
C ILE A 15 7.81 -19.27 -5.34
N ILE A 16 8.70 -19.25 -6.33
CA ILE A 16 8.49 -19.92 -7.63
C ILE A 16 8.37 -21.43 -7.47
N ASP A 17 9.28 -22.05 -6.71
CA ASP A 17 9.35 -23.50 -6.52
C ASP A 17 8.12 -24.05 -5.78
N HIS A 18 7.41 -23.21 -5.02
CA HIS A 18 6.16 -23.55 -4.33
C HIS A 18 4.91 -23.05 -5.05
N ASP A 19 4.99 -22.93 -6.38
CA ASP A 19 3.88 -22.48 -7.23
C ASP A 19 3.36 -21.13 -6.73
N TYR A 20 4.26 -20.13 -6.78
CA TYR A 20 4.02 -18.74 -6.41
C TYR A 20 3.37 -18.53 -5.04
N ARG A 21 3.74 -19.34 -4.05
CA ARG A 21 3.28 -19.22 -2.66
C ARG A 21 4.45 -19.05 -1.71
N LEU A 22 4.21 -18.28 -0.65
CA LEU A 22 5.07 -18.20 0.52
C LEU A 22 4.48 -19.09 1.61
N LEU A 23 5.18 -20.18 1.89
CA LEU A 23 4.83 -21.12 2.95
C LEU A 23 5.58 -20.78 4.25
N GLU A 24 4.99 -21.19 5.36
CA GLU A 24 5.58 -21.12 6.69
C GLU A 24 6.61 -22.24 6.94
N TRP A 25 7.22 -22.22 8.13
CA TRP A 25 8.23 -23.20 8.54
C TRP A 25 7.68 -24.62 8.68
N ASP A 26 6.37 -24.77 8.86
CA ASP A 26 5.66 -26.05 8.91
C ASP A 26 5.20 -26.55 7.52
N GLY A 27 5.39 -25.74 6.47
CA GLY A 27 5.01 -26.05 5.10
C GLY A 27 3.58 -25.65 4.74
N GLU A 28 2.82 -25.06 5.66
CA GLU A 28 1.49 -24.54 5.37
C GLU A 28 1.56 -23.15 4.71
N PRO A 29 0.59 -22.78 3.86
CA PRO A 29 0.55 -21.44 3.28
C PRO A 29 0.44 -20.35 4.35
N THR A 30 1.18 -19.25 4.15
CA THR A 30 0.93 -18.02 4.93
C THR A 30 -0.45 -17.47 4.60
N THR A 31 -1.03 -16.68 5.53
CA THR A 31 -2.37 -16.10 5.36
C THR A 31 -2.54 -15.30 4.06
N TRP A 32 -1.51 -14.56 3.65
CA TRP A 32 -1.59 -13.60 2.52
C TRP A 32 -0.59 -13.87 1.40
N GLY A 33 0.32 -14.82 1.57
CA GLY A 33 1.40 -15.07 0.60
C GLY A 33 1.01 -16.05 -0.49
N HIS A 34 -0.10 -15.81 -1.18
CA HIS A 34 -0.59 -16.64 -2.28
C HIS A 34 -0.70 -15.82 -3.57
N TRP A 35 0.05 -16.20 -4.61
CA TRP A 35 0.10 -15.46 -5.87
C TRP A 35 0.00 -16.34 -7.11
N ASN A 36 -0.38 -17.62 -7.01
CA ASN A 36 -0.50 -18.46 -8.19
C ASN A 36 -1.76 -18.17 -9.01
N PRO A 37 -1.74 -18.52 -10.30
CA PRO A 37 -2.88 -18.30 -11.18
C PRO A 37 -4.16 -19.03 -10.75
N GLN A 38 -4.05 -20.20 -10.12
CA GLN A 38 -5.21 -20.99 -9.73
C GLN A 38 -6.03 -20.25 -8.66
N GLU A 39 -5.38 -19.76 -7.61
CA GLU A 39 -6.03 -18.97 -6.57
C GLU A 39 -6.47 -17.60 -7.11
N LEU A 40 -5.58 -16.85 -7.78
CA LEU A 40 -5.91 -15.48 -8.20
C LEU A 40 -6.97 -15.39 -9.32
N ASN A 41 -7.04 -16.36 -10.23
CA ASN A 41 -7.92 -16.27 -11.41
C ASN A 41 -9.08 -17.26 -11.41
N HIS A 42 -8.99 -18.34 -10.63
CA HIS A 42 -9.96 -19.44 -10.69
C HIS A 42 -10.63 -19.73 -9.36
N ASP A 43 -10.24 -19.04 -8.30
CA ASP A 43 -10.93 -19.06 -7.01
C ASP A 43 -11.75 -17.77 -6.80
N PRO A 44 -13.08 -17.86 -6.69
CA PRO A 44 -13.94 -16.72 -6.37
C PRO A 44 -13.61 -16.03 -5.04
N GLU A 45 -13.04 -16.73 -4.06
CA GLU A 45 -12.70 -16.15 -2.74
C GLU A 45 -11.63 -15.06 -2.89
N HIS A 46 -10.69 -15.23 -3.82
CA HIS A 46 -9.59 -14.30 -4.07
C HIS A 46 -9.93 -13.24 -5.13
N TYR A 47 -11.19 -13.17 -5.60
CA TYR A 47 -11.57 -12.26 -6.67
C TYR A 47 -11.29 -10.80 -6.33
N LEU A 48 -11.51 -10.36 -5.08
CA LEU A 48 -11.25 -8.97 -4.69
C LEU A 48 -9.76 -8.61 -4.75
N GLU A 49 -8.91 -9.56 -4.37
CA GLU A 49 -7.48 -9.36 -4.13
C GLU A 49 -6.62 -9.69 -5.35
N ASN A 50 -7.19 -10.32 -6.39
CA ASN A 50 -6.41 -10.82 -7.51
C ASN A 50 -5.59 -9.75 -8.27
N GLY A 51 -6.09 -8.52 -8.32
CA GLY A 51 -5.41 -7.36 -8.89
C GLY A 51 -4.14 -7.04 -8.11
N LEU A 52 -4.28 -6.94 -6.78
CA LEU A 52 -3.19 -6.71 -5.84
C LEU A 52 -2.17 -7.85 -5.85
N GLY A 53 -2.63 -9.10 -5.77
CA GLY A 53 -1.76 -10.27 -5.79
C GLY A 53 -0.95 -10.36 -7.10
N SER A 54 -1.60 -10.12 -8.23
CA SER A 54 -0.92 -10.07 -9.53
C SER A 54 0.11 -8.94 -9.58
N LEU A 55 -0.23 -7.76 -9.06
CA LEU A 55 0.65 -6.61 -8.98
C LEU A 55 1.90 -6.90 -8.13
N GLN A 56 1.72 -7.50 -6.97
CA GLN A 56 2.80 -7.91 -6.08
C GLN A 56 3.76 -8.87 -6.79
N LEU A 57 3.26 -9.97 -7.34
CA LEU A 57 4.14 -10.98 -7.96
C LEU A 57 4.89 -10.44 -9.17
N LEU A 58 4.21 -9.69 -10.06
CA LEU A 58 4.87 -9.04 -11.19
C LEU A 58 5.96 -8.06 -10.73
N SER A 59 5.69 -7.31 -9.67
CA SER A 59 6.65 -6.39 -9.05
C SER A 59 7.86 -7.14 -8.45
N PHE A 60 7.63 -8.24 -7.73
CA PHE A 60 8.67 -9.07 -7.13
C PHE A 60 9.59 -9.67 -8.19
N LEU A 61 9.03 -10.19 -9.28
CA LEU A 61 9.79 -10.77 -10.40
C LEU A 61 10.64 -9.72 -11.12
N LYS A 62 10.08 -8.54 -11.43
CA LYS A 62 10.83 -7.45 -12.06
C LYS A 62 11.96 -6.94 -11.17
N THR A 63 11.68 -6.78 -9.88
CA THR A 63 12.68 -6.36 -8.89
C THR A 63 13.79 -7.41 -8.75
N SER A 64 13.42 -8.70 -8.70
CA SER A 64 14.38 -9.81 -8.62
C SER A 64 15.27 -9.87 -9.86
N TYR A 65 14.70 -9.68 -11.06
CA TYR A 65 15.47 -9.58 -12.29
C TYR A 65 16.44 -8.40 -12.26
N ALA A 66 15.97 -7.21 -11.87
CA ALA A 66 16.82 -6.01 -11.81
C ALA A 66 17.99 -6.15 -10.82
N ILE A 67 17.78 -6.81 -9.69
CA ILE A 67 18.82 -7.02 -8.66
C ILE A 67 19.82 -8.10 -9.08
N THR A 68 19.34 -9.23 -9.61
CA THR A 68 20.15 -10.45 -9.81
C THR A 68 20.68 -10.60 -11.23
N GLY A 69 19.97 -10.08 -12.23
CA GLY A 69 20.21 -10.30 -13.66
C GLY A 69 19.80 -11.69 -14.17
N ASP A 70 19.10 -12.50 -13.36
CA ASP A 70 18.74 -13.87 -13.76
C ASP A 70 17.53 -13.89 -14.70
N PRO A 71 17.68 -14.34 -15.96
CA PRO A 71 16.62 -14.27 -16.96
C PRO A 71 15.36 -15.06 -16.60
N LYS A 72 15.45 -16.06 -15.69
CA LYS A 72 14.27 -16.85 -15.31
C LYS A 72 13.15 -15.98 -14.73
N TYR A 73 13.47 -14.95 -13.95
CA TYR A 73 12.46 -14.08 -13.35
C TYR A 73 11.70 -13.28 -14.41
N GLN A 74 12.40 -12.86 -15.47
CA GLN A 74 11.79 -12.18 -16.60
C GLN A 74 10.94 -13.14 -17.44
N GLU A 75 11.30 -14.43 -17.51
CA GLU A 75 10.50 -15.47 -18.16
C GLU A 75 9.19 -15.72 -17.42
N HIS A 76 9.25 -15.98 -16.11
CA HIS A 76 8.05 -16.11 -15.26
C HIS A 76 7.14 -14.88 -15.37
N TYR A 77 7.72 -13.67 -15.36
CA TYR A 77 6.96 -12.42 -15.54
C TYR A 77 6.19 -12.41 -16.86
N ARG A 78 6.82 -12.80 -17.97
CA ARG A 78 6.15 -12.85 -19.28
C ARG A 78 5.10 -13.96 -19.33
N GLN A 79 5.40 -15.13 -18.79
CA GLN A 79 4.49 -16.26 -18.73
C GLN A 79 3.20 -15.90 -17.98
N LEU A 80 3.30 -15.27 -16.80
CA LEU A 80 2.14 -14.83 -16.01
C LEU A 80 1.28 -13.79 -16.73
N ILE A 81 1.90 -12.91 -17.52
CA ILE A 81 1.16 -11.94 -18.33
C ILE A 81 0.45 -12.63 -19.50
N VAL A 82 1.16 -13.46 -20.26
CA VAL A 82 0.65 -14.02 -21.53
C VAL A 82 -0.32 -15.17 -21.29
N ASP A 83 0.03 -16.10 -20.41
CA ASP A 83 -0.71 -17.35 -20.22
C ASP A 83 -1.79 -17.23 -19.13
N HIS A 84 -1.58 -16.32 -18.17
CA HIS A 84 -2.45 -16.17 -17.00
C HIS A 84 -3.12 -14.79 -16.88
N GLY A 85 -2.92 -13.89 -17.84
CA GLY A 85 -3.65 -12.62 -17.89
C GLY A 85 -3.36 -11.68 -16.72
N TYR A 86 -2.18 -11.74 -16.10
CA TYR A 86 -1.90 -10.91 -14.91
C TYR A 86 -1.99 -9.41 -15.25
N LEU A 87 -1.66 -9.01 -16.48
CA LEU A 87 -1.81 -7.62 -16.89
C LEU A 87 -3.28 -7.16 -16.92
N ASP A 88 -4.22 -8.06 -17.21
CA ASP A 88 -5.66 -7.77 -17.17
C ASP A 88 -6.15 -7.61 -15.74
N ASN A 89 -5.62 -8.41 -14.80
CA ASN A 89 -5.89 -8.24 -13.37
C ASN A 89 -5.46 -6.85 -12.88
N LEU A 90 -4.29 -6.38 -13.29
CA LEU A 90 -3.77 -5.05 -12.94
C LEU A 90 -4.70 -3.93 -13.44
N LEU A 91 -5.37 -4.08 -14.58
CA LEU A 91 -6.30 -3.06 -15.10
C LEU A 91 -7.53 -2.87 -14.18
N LEU A 92 -7.86 -3.85 -13.35
CA LEU A 92 -8.97 -3.80 -12.40
C LEU A 92 -8.54 -3.47 -10.96
N GLU A 93 -7.24 -3.39 -10.70
CA GLU A 93 -6.69 -2.96 -9.43
C GLU A 93 -6.91 -1.45 -9.24
N LYS A 94 -7.52 -0.94 -8.17
CA LYS A 94 -8.15 -1.59 -7.01
C LYS A 94 -9.65 -1.86 -7.21
N LYS A 95 -10.18 -3.00 -6.76
CA LYS A 95 -11.63 -3.25 -6.73
C LYS A 95 -12.25 -2.63 -5.48
N VAL A 96 -13.44 -2.04 -5.60
CA VAL A 96 -14.06 -1.27 -4.51
C VAL A 96 -15.44 -1.83 -4.20
N PHE A 97 -15.63 -2.25 -2.95
CA PHE A 97 -16.91 -2.62 -2.37
C PHE A 97 -17.08 -1.85 -1.06
N PRO A 98 -18.19 -1.14 -0.83
CA PRO A 98 -18.32 -0.18 0.27
C PRO A 98 -17.97 -0.70 1.66
N ASP A 99 -18.21 -1.98 1.90
CA ASP A 99 -18.05 -2.70 3.17
C ASP A 99 -16.79 -3.56 3.24
N GLU A 100 -16.00 -3.66 2.16
CA GLU A 100 -14.76 -4.46 2.11
C GLU A 100 -13.50 -3.60 1.90
N GLN A 101 -13.65 -2.26 1.92
CA GLN A 101 -12.52 -1.36 1.68
C GLN A 101 -11.39 -1.58 2.70
N ASN A 102 -10.29 -2.12 2.20
CA ASN A 102 -9.05 -2.31 2.92
C ASN A 102 -8.04 -1.23 2.55
N HIS A 103 -7.72 -0.35 3.49
CA HIS A 103 -6.72 0.71 3.30
C HIS A 103 -5.28 0.18 3.34
N SER A 104 -5.05 -0.99 3.95
CA SER A 104 -3.73 -1.63 3.93
C SER A 104 -3.29 -2.04 2.52
N ASP A 105 -4.24 -2.45 1.71
CA ASP A 105 -4.01 -2.81 0.31
C ASP A 105 -3.61 -1.61 -0.54
N ASP A 106 -3.95 -0.38 -0.13
CA ASP A 106 -3.50 0.82 -0.82
C ASP A 106 -1.99 1.00 -0.65
N GLN A 107 -1.49 0.91 0.59
CA GLN A 107 -0.06 0.96 0.85
C GLN A 107 0.68 -0.21 0.21
N LEU A 108 0.17 -1.43 0.38
CA LEU A 108 0.75 -2.65 -0.19
C LEU A 108 0.80 -2.59 -1.72
N GLY A 109 -0.26 -2.11 -2.35
CA GLY A 109 -0.33 -1.89 -3.79
C GLY A 109 0.71 -0.88 -4.25
N TYR A 110 0.87 0.25 -3.56
CA TYR A 110 1.80 1.30 -4.00
C TYR A 110 3.28 0.98 -3.78
N VAL A 111 3.63 0.22 -2.75
CA VAL A 111 5.00 -0.31 -2.63
C VAL A 111 5.32 -1.34 -3.72
N ALA A 112 4.31 -2.00 -4.30
CA ALA A 112 4.48 -2.88 -5.46
C ALA A 112 4.43 -2.12 -6.81
N TRP A 113 3.56 -1.12 -6.95
CA TRP A 113 3.46 -0.26 -8.14
C TRP A 113 4.78 0.43 -8.43
N TYR A 114 5.37 1.08 -7.42
CA TYR A 114 6.54 1.92 -7.62
C TYR A 114 7.69 1.21 -8.37
N PRO A 115 8.25 0.09 -7.87
CA PRO A 115 9.32 -0.61 -8.58
C PRO A 115 8.86 -1.17 -9.94
N LEU A 116 7.62 -1.67 -10.07
CA LEU A 116 7.11 -2.15 -11.36
C LEU A 116 7.10 -1.03 -12.42
N LEU A 117 6.65 0.17 -12.05
CA LEU A 117 6.63 1.33 -12.94
C LEU A 117 8.04 1.83 -13.31
N GLN A 118 9.01 1.68 -12.40
CA GLN A 118 10.42 2.06 -12.65
C GLN A 118 11.18 1.03 -13.51
N LEU A 119 10.79 -0.25 -13.44
CA LEU A 119 11.55 -1.36 -14.02
C LEU A 119 10.94 -1.94 -15.30
N GLU A 120 9.69 -1.62 -15.63
CA GLU A 120 9.07 -2.04 -16.90
C GLU A 120 9.38 -1.05 -18.02
N TRP A 121 9.85 -1.54 -19.17
CA TRP A 121 10.32 -0.72 -20.30
C TRP A 121 9.62 -1.04 -21.63
N ASP A 122 8.86 -2.14 -21.68
CA ASP A 122 8.03 -2.47 -22.83
C ASP A 122 6.91 -1.42 -23.00
N PRO A 123 6.82 -0.76 -24.17
CA PRO A 123 5.88 0.36 -24.36
C PRO A 123 4.41 -0.06 -24.30
N GLU A 124 4.08 -1.29 -24.68
CA GLU A 124 2.70 -1.80 -24.64
C GLU A 124 2.29 -2.09 -23.19
N ILE A 125 3.16 -2.78 -22.44
CA ILE A 125 2.93 -3.06 -21.02
C ILE A 125 2.87 -1.76 -20.23
N ARG A 126 3.82 -0.83 -20.43
CA ARG A 126 3.82 0.48 -19.75
C ARG A 126 2.54 1.28 -20.01
N THR A 127 1.96 1.17 -21.20
CA THR A 127 0.68 1.81 -21.52
C THR A 127 -0.46 1.23 -20.68
N ALA A 128 -0.50 -0.09 -20.51
CA ALA A 128 -1.47 -0.75 -19.63
C ALA A 128 -1.23 -0.39 -18.15
N LEU A 129 0.02 -0.42 -17.67
CA LEU A 129 0.37 -0.04 -16.29
C LEU A 129 -0.03 1.41 -15.98
N ARG A 130 0.18 2.35 -16.91
CA ARG A 130 -0.27 3.75 -16.76
C ARG A 130 -1.79 3.83 -16.61
N LYS A 131 -2.57 3.06 -17.39
CA LYS A 131 -4.03 3.03 -17.26
C LYS A 131 -4.47 2.44 -15.91
N ALA A 132 -3.85 1.34 -15.50
CA ALA A 132 -4.11 0.67 -14.24
C ALA A 132 -3.84 1.57 -13.03
N VAL A 133 -2.64 2.16 -12.93
CA VAL A 133 -2.28 3.02 -11.79
C VAL A 133 -3.13 4.29 -11.76
N ARG A 134 -3.52 4.87 -12.92
CA ARG A 134 -4.48 5.99 -12.96
C ARG A 134 -5.82 5.62 -12.31
N ARG A 135 -6.33 4.43 -12.64
CA ARG A 135 -7.58 3.93 -12.08
C ARG A 135 -7.46 3.71 -10.57
N HIS A 136 -6.40 3.03 -10.12
CA HIS A 136 -6.13 2.84 -8.70
C HIS A 136 -6.02 4.20 -7.98
N TYR A 137 -5.18 5.12 -8.48
CA TYR A 137 -5.04 6.46 -7.92
C TYR A 137 -6.38 7.20 -7.84
N LYS A 138 -7.23 7.12 -8.88
CA LYS A 138 -8.52 7.81 -8.88
C LYS A 138 -9.42 7.39 -7.73
N ILE A 139 -9.37 6.12 -7.33
CA ILE A 139 -10.14 5.56 -6.22
C ILE A 139 -9.66 6.13 -4.89
N ILE A 140 -8.35 6.18 -4.68
CA ILE A 140 -7.76 6.59 -3.40
C ILE A 140 -7.47 8.10 -3.33
N GLN A 141 -7.59 8.82 -4.45
CA GLN A 141 -7.36 10.27 -4.54
C GLN A 141 -8.06 11.07 -3.44
N PRO A 142 -9.33 10.78 -3.06
CA PRO A 142 -10.01 11.52 -2.00
C PRO A 142 -9.33 11.45 -0.63
N ALA A 143 -8.52 10.40 -0.37
CA ALA A 143 -7.74 10.24 0.86
C ALA A 143 -6.45 11.08 0.90
N ARG A 144 -6.09 11.74 -0.21
CA ARG A 144 -4.96 12.71 -0.31
C ARG A 144 -3.58 12.19 0.11
N GLY A 145 -3.37 10.88 0.07
CA GLY A 145 -2.08 10.27 0.43
C GLY A 145 -0.92 10.74 -0.45
N SER A 146 0.04 11.48 0.13
CA SER A 146 1.17 12.06 -0.60
C SER A 146 2.07 11.01 -1.26
N PHE A 147 2.36 9.91 -0.56
CA PHE A 147 3.14 8.79 -1.11
C PHE A 147 2.50 8.23 -2.38
N PHE A 148 1.18 8.02 -2.37
CA PHE A 148 0.44 7.50 -3.51
C PHE A 148 0.42 8.46 -4.70
N CYS A 149 0.28 9.76 -4.41
CA CYS A 149 0.36 10.81 -5.42
C CYS A 149 1.73 10.82 -6.10
N PHE A 150 2.83 10.86 -5.33
CA PHE A 150 4.18 10.92 -5.89
C PHE A 150 4.57 9.66 -6.64
N ALA A 151 4.20 8.47 -6.15
CA ALA A 151 4.44 7.22 -6.86
C ALA A 151 3.73 7.21 -8.23
N SER A 152 2.47 7.65 -8.29
CA SER A 152 1.71 7.79 -9.54
C SER A 152 2.31 8.86 -10.47
N ALA A 153 2.83 9.95 -9.92
CA ALA A 153 3.45 11.03 -10.69
C ALA A 153 4.69 10.56 -11.48
N THR A 154 5.36 9.49 -11.04
CA THR A 154 6.56 8.98 -11.74
C THR A 154 6.30 8.49 -13.16
N ILE A 155 5.06 8.10 -13.48
CA ILE A 155 4.68 7.67 -14.83
C ILE A 155 3.76 8.67 -15.54
N ASP A 156 3.07 9.51 -14.78
CA ASP A 156 2.09 10.46 -15.30
C ASP A 156 1.83 11.67 -14.38
N PRO A 157 2.79 12.61 -14.30
CA PRO A 157 2.73 13.72 -13.36
C PRO A 157 1.59 14.71 -13.66
N GLY A 158 1.10 14.76 -14.90
CA GLY A 158 0.00 15.65 -15.29
C GLY A 158 -1.40 15.18 -14.84
N TYR A 159 -1.52 13.97 -14.30
CA TYR A 159 -2.81 13.42 -13.85
C TYR A 159 -3.04 13.58 -12.34
N VAL A 160 -1.99 13.82 -11.57
CA VAL A 160 -2.05 13.90 -10.11
C VAL A 160 -1.96 15.35 -9.62
N ASP A 161 -2.41 15.59 -8.39
CA ASP A 161 -2.28 16.91 -7.75
C ASP A 161 -1.05 16.94 -6.84
N LEU A 162 0.09 17.40 -7.40
CA LEU A 162 1.34 17.53 -6.66
C LEU A 162 1.28 18.63 -5.58
N ALA A 163 0.47 19.67 -5.79
CA ALA A 163 0.35 20.76 -4.85
C ALA A 163 -0.43 20.33 -3.60
N ASP A 164 -1.52 19.58 -3.78
CA ASP A 164 -2.28 18.99 -2.67
C ASP A 164 -1.45 17.94 -1.93
N ALA A 165 -0.69 17.08 -2.63
CA ALA A 165 0.22 16.13 -1.98
C ALA A 165 1.32 16.81 -1.15
N ALA A 166 1.89 17.91 -1.64
CA ALA A 166 2.85 18.72 -0.89
C ALA A 166 2.19 19.41 0.32
N LYS A 167 0.97 19.92 0.16
CA LYS A 167 0.18 20.48 1.27
C LYS A 167 -0.10 19.41 2.33
N ASN A 168 -0.49 18.20 1.93
CA ASN A 168 -0.78 17.10 2.84
C ASN A 168 0.44 16.77 3.71
N LEU A 169 1.65 16.66 3.13
CA LEU A 169 2.89 16.46 3.90
C LEU A 169 3.19 17.56 4.91
N ARG A 170 2.85 18.82 4.58
CA ARG A 170 3.05 19.97 5.47
C ARG A 170 2.09 19.98 6.66
N LEU A 171 0.91 19.40 6.49
CA LEU A 171 -0.11 19.32 7.54
C LEU A 171 0.14 18.14 8.48
N ILE A 172 0.80 17.06 8.03
CA ILE A 172 1.16 15.96 8.93
C ILE A 172 2.08 16.49 10.04
N PRO A 173 1.69 16.40 11.34
CA PRO A 173 2.44 17.00 12.44
C PRO A 173 3.85 16.43 12.56
N THR A 174 4.92 17.23 12.62
CA THR A 174 6.29 16.69 12.74
C THR A 174 6.55 15.96 14.06
N ASP A 175 5.78 16.28 15.10
CA ASP A 175 5.77 15.52 16.35
C ASP A 175 5.23 14.11 16.10
N ARG A 176 6.03 13.10 16.43
CA ARG A 176 5.69 11.67 16.26
C ARG A 176 4.90 11.10 17.43
N ARG A 177 4.69 11.90 18.49
CA ARG A 177 3.81 11.54 19.59
C ARG A 177 2.36 11.56 19.12
N MET A 178 1.73 10.40 19.19
CA MET A 178 0.33 10.19 18.89
C MET A 178 -0.52 10.73 20.04
N TRP A 179 -1.04 11.94 19.86
CA TRP A 179 -1.98 12.55 20.78
C TRP A 179 -3.38 12.01 20.56
N ARG A 180 -4.15 11.86 21.65
CA ARG A 180 -5.56 11.47 21.56
C ARG A 180 -6.36 12.55 20.82
N VAL A 181 -6.94 12.18 19.69
CA VAL A 181 -7.84 13.01 18.89
C VAL A 181 -9.26 12.45 19.00
N VAL A 182 -10.24 13.33 19.26
CA VAL A 182 -11.67 12.97 19.34
C VAL A 182 -12.47 13.97 18.50
N ASN A 183 -12.55 13.72 17.19
CA ASN A 183 -13.35 14.57 16.30
C ASN A 183 -14.82 14.21 16.32
N SER A 184 -15.22 13.01 16.76
CA SER A 184 -16.62 12.53 16.75
C SER A 184 -17.63 13.42 17.48
N ARG A 185 -17.15 14.37 18.31
CA ARG A 185 -17.98 15.34 19.05
C ARG A 185 -18.17 16.69 18.34
N ARG A 186 -17.51 16.89 17.21
CA ARG A 186 -17.60 18.11 16.41
C ARG A 186 -18.98 18.24 15.79
N ALA A 187 -19.47 19.47 15.71
CA ALA A 187 -20.78 19.77 15.12
C ALA A 187 -20.71 19.94 13.60
N ASP A 188 -19.51 20.17 13.06
CA ASP A 188 -19.24 20.46 11.64
C ASP A 188 -18.87 19.21 10.82
N ILE A 189 -18.84 18.03 11.43
CA ILE A 189 -18.50 16.77 10.74
C ILE A 189 -19.76 15.97 10.38
N HIS A 190 -19.64 15.18 9.32
CA HIS A 190 -20.68 14.29 8.85
C HIS A 190 -20.14 12.87 8.74
N PHE A 191 -20.95 11.91 9.19
CA PHE A 191 -20.63 10.50 9.12
C PHE A 191 -21.21 9.90 7.84
N ASP A 192 -20.46 8.99 7.21
CA ASP A 192 -21.01 8.15 6.17
C ASP A 192 -22.13 7.29 6.79
N PRO A 193 -23.29 7.14 6.12
CA PRO A 193 -24.34 6.24 6.58
C PRO A 193 -23.90 4.77 6.70
N ARG A 194 -22.77 4.40 6.10
CA ARG A 194 -22.15 3.07 6.16
C ARG A 194 -20.95 3.09 7.11
N SER A 195 -20.76 1.98 7.81
CA SER A 195 -19.52 1.72 8.53
C SER A 195 -18.43 1.20 7.59
N ASN A 196 -17.17 1.31 8.00
CA ASN A 196 -16.08 0.59 7.33
C ASN A 196 -16.19 -0.94 7.54
N ARG A 197 -15.28 -1.69 6.92
CA ARG A 197 -15.19 -3.17 7.01
C ARG A 197 -15.10 -3.76 8.42
N PHE A 198 -14.74 -2.93 9.40
CA PHE A 198 -14.67 -3.34 10.81
C PHE A 198 -15.92 -2.93 11.61
N GLY A 199 -16.98 -2.48 10.93
CA GLY A 199 -18.21 -2.01 11.55
C GLY A 199 -18.09 -0.66 12.26
N ARG A 200 -16.98 0.08 12.08
CA ARG A 200 -16.78 1.39 12.73
C ARG A 200 -17.36 2.54 11.91
N PRO A 201 -18.00 3.54 12.56
CA PRO A 201 -18.42 4.77 11.90
C PRO A 201 -17.21 5.54 11.34
N VAL A 202 -17.36 6.03 10.12
CA VAL A 202 -16.35 6.82 9.41
C VAL A 202 -16.97 8.13 8.91
N LEU A 203 -16.12 9.12 8.65
CA LEU A 203 -16.53 10.39 8.07
C LEU A 203 -16.82 10.25 6.57
N ASP A 204 -17.78 11.01 6.05
CA ASP A 204 -18.08 11.06 4.60
C ASP A 204 -17.08 11.94 3.82
N SER A 205 -16.24 12.67 4.54
CA SER A 205 -15.29 13.65 4.02
C SER A 205 -14.02 13.66 4.86
N LEU A 206 -12.90 13.88 4.18
CA LEU A 206 -11.57 13.86 4.79
C LEU A 206 -11.32 15.15 5.58
N LEU A 207 -10.93 15.02 6.84
CA LEU A 207 -10.41 16.14 7.63
C LEU A 207 -8.97 16.49 7.22
N PRO A 208 -8.52 17.75 7.37
CA PRO A 208 -7.10 18.10 7.25
C PRO A 208 -6.19 17.19 8.11
N GLU A 209 -4.97 16.88 7.65
CA GLU A 209 -4.06 15.96 8.38
C GLU A 209 -3.69 16.47 9.77
N ASP A 210 -3.60 17.78 9.97
CA ASP A 210 -3.34 18.42 11.27
C ASP A 210 -4.53 18.36 12.24
N GLU A 211 -5.70 17.92 11.77
CA GLU A 211 -6.90 17.68 12.59
C GLU A 211 -7.14 16.18 12.85
N ARG A 212 -6.28 15.29 12.34
CA ARG A 212 -6.44 13.84 12.43
C ARG A 212 -5.34 13.18 13.26
N SER A 213 -5.65 11.98 13.75
CA SER A 213 -4.63 11.06 14.25
C SER A 213 -4.04 10.33 13.05
N TRP A 214 -2.81 10.67 12.67
CA TRP A 214 -2.11 10.06 11.54
C TRP A 214 -0.98 9.15 12.06
N ASP A 215 -1.01 7.84 11.77
CA ASP A 215 0.07 6.88 12.08
C ASP A 215 0.76 6.44 10.76
N ARG A 216 0.03 5.80 9.84
CA ARG A 216 0.60 5.26 8.59
C ARG A 216 -0.27 5.49 7.35
N TRP A 217 0.33 5.26 6.17
CA TRP A 217 -0.38 5.32 4.89
C TRP A 217 -1.44 4.22 4.70
N ASN A 218 -1.39 3.14 5.48
CA ASN A 218 -2.37 2.04 5.45
C ASN A 218 -3.56 2.22 6.39
N ASP A 219 -3.62 3.33 7.12
CA ASP A 219 -4.70 3.60 8.04
C ASP A 219 -5.96 4.06 7.31
N ASP A 220 -7.13 3.82 7.92
CA ASP A 220 -8.39 4.38 7.46
C ASP A 220 -8.41 5.90 7.76
N PRO A 221 -8.29 6.75 6.74
CA PRO A 221 -8.11 8.18 6.94
C PRO A 221 -9.42 8.88 7.34
N TYR A 222 -10.55 8.17 7.28
CA TYR A 222 -11.89 8.66 7.61
C TYR A 222 -12.32 8.33 9.04
N LEU A 223 -11.47 7.66 9.83
CA LEU A 223 -11.73 7.49 11.26
C LEU A 223 -11.71 8.86 11.96
N PRO A 224 -12.77 9.24 12.70
CA PRO A 224 -12.83 10.54 13.35
C PRO A 224 -11.92 10.63 14.59
N ASP A 225 -11.72 9.51 15.28
CA ASP A 225 -11.05 9.45 16.57
C ASP A 225 -9.81 8.54 16.49
N GLY A 226 -8.76 8.86 17.24
CA GLY A 226 -7.50 8.09 17.24
C GLY A 226 -6.49 8.53 18.30
N GLY A 227 -5.32 7.88 18.32
CA GLY A 227 -4.18 8.27 19.17
C GLY A 227 -4.33 8.09 20.68
N GLY A 228 -5.39 7.42 21.15
CA GLY A 228 -5.59 7.10 22.57
C GLY A 228 -4.99 5.74 23.00
N PRO A 229 -5.01 5.41 24.31
CA PRO A 229 -4.57 4.11 24.80
C PRO A 229 -5.38 2.97 24.17
N GLY A 230 -4.69 1.98 23.60
CA GLY A 230 -5.30 0.89 22.83
C GLY A 230 -5.78 1.29 21.42
N GLY A 231 -5.56 2.55 21.00
CA GLY A 231 -5.91 3.08 19.69
C GLY A 231 -4.89 2.70 18.62
N ALA A 232 -4.56 1.41 18.52
CA ALA A 232 -3.82 0.91 17.37
C ALA A 232 -4.70 1.10 16.13
N SER A 233 -4.11 1.63 15.07
CA SER A 233 -4.70 1.47 13.75
C SER A 233 -4.91 -0.03 13.49
N PRO A 234 -6.04 -0.40 12.87
CA PRO A 234 -6.49 -1.79 12.74
C PRO A 234 -5.66 -2.57 11.71
N ALA A 235 -4.61 -1.95 11.17
CA ALA A 235 -3.67 -2.55 10.24
C ALA A 235 -2.71 -3.54 10.92
N GLY A 236 -2.73 -3.64 12.26
CA GLY A 236 -2.12 -4.73 13.01
C GLY A 236 -3.04 -5.96 13.09
N THR A 237 -2.46 -7.15 13.11
CA THR A 237 -3.18 -8.42 13.21
C THR A 237 -4.19 -8.37 14.36
N THR A 238 -5.41 -8.85 14.12
CA THR A 238 -6.37 -9.14 15.20
C THR A 238 -6.05 -10.48 15.86
N ASP A 239 -4.85 -11.01 15.63
CA ASP A 239 -4.40 -12.27 16.19
C ASP A 239 -4.10 -12.04 17.67
N PRO A 240 -4.91 -12.60 18.59
CA PRO A 240 -4.71 -12.42 20.02
C PRO A 240 -3.39 -13.03 20.52
N ASP A 241 -2.75 -13.89 19.73
CA ASP A 241 -1.50 -14.58 20.08
C ASP A 241 -0.23 -13.84 19.59
N ILE A 242 -0.38 -12.75 18.82
CA ILE A 242 0.73 -11.91 18.39
C ILE A 242 0.73 -10.64 19.23
N GLU A 243 1.76 -10.48 20.08
CA GLU A 243 1.95 -9.22 20.80
C GLU A 243 2.00 -8.05 19.80
N PRO A 244 1.26 -6.96 20.03
CA PRO A 244 1.38 -5.78 19.20
C PRO A 244 2.86 -5.35 19.18
N PRO A 245 3.38 -4.87 18.04
CA PRO A 245 4.78 -4.47 17.93
C PRO A 245 5.10 -3.49 19.06
N ALA A 246 6.28 -3.64 19.68
CA ALA A 246 6.69 -2.81 20.80
C ALA A 246 6.57 -1.32 20.46
N ARG A 247 5.62 -0.64 21.12
CA ARG A 247 5.43 0.81 21.04
C ARG A 247 5.99 1.44 22.30
N ILE A 248 6.62 2.61 22.16
CA ILE A 248 6.94 3.43 23.34
C ILE A 248 5.61 3.97 23.84
N GLU A 249 5.06 3.37 24.89
CA GLU A 249 3.87 3.88 25.58
C GLU A 249 4.28 4.88 26.66
N TYR A 250 3.65 6.03 26.62
CA TYR A 250 3.82 7.08 27.62
C TYR A 250 2.83 6.86 28.78
N PRO A 251 3.11 7.40 29.99
CA PRO A 251 2.22 7.23 31.16
C PRO A 251 0.79 7.76 30.98
N ASP A 252 0.54 8.60 29.98
CA ASP A 252 -0.77 9.13 29.60
C ASP A 252 -1.48 8.31 28.50
N GLY A 253 -0.90 7.17 28.08
CA GLY A 253 -1.44 6.28 27.06
C GLY A 253 -1.18 6.72 25.61
N ALA A 254 -0.40 7.78 25.41
CA ALA A 254 0.13 8.15 24.10
C ALA A 254 1.21 7.15 23.66
N HIS A 255 1.46 7.05 22.35
CA HIS A 255 2.59 6.30 21.81
C HIS A 255 3.33 7.07 20.73
N GLU A 256 4.47 6.57 20.27
CA GLU A 256 5.30 7.21 19.24
C GLU A 256 5.29 6.41 17.93
N GLU A 257 5.19 7.11 16.79
CA GLU A 257 5.34 6.54 15.44
C GLU A 257 6.80 6.59 14.96
N ASP A 258 7.22 5.65 14.11
CA ASP A 258 8.62 5.49 13.70
C ASP A 258 9.14 6.52 12.66
N GLY A 259 8.28 7.45 12.22
CA GLY A 259 8.57 8.49 11.23
C GLY A 259 8.73 7.99 9.80
N GLY A 260 8.81 6.68 9.58
CA GLY A 260 9.11 6.05 8.31
C GLY A 260 8.05 6.37 7.25
N SER A 261 6.78 6.42 7.65
CA SER A 261 5.69 6.75 6.74
C SER A 261 5.84 8.16 6.17
N TRP A 262 6.16 9.15 7.01
CA TRP A 262 6.28 10.54 6.54
C TRP A 262 7.53 10.68 5.67
N LEU A 263 8.65 10.09 6.11
CA LEU A 263 9.92 10.11 5.41
C LEU A 263 9.82 9.46 4.02
N LEU A 264 9.04 8.38 3.87
CA LEU A 264 8.83 7.71 2.58
C LEU A 264 8.21 8.67 1.55
N GLY A 265 7.11 9.35 1.93
CA GLY A 265 6.46 10.32 1.05
C GLY A 265 7.35 11.52 0.74
N TYR A 266 8.00 12.07 1.76
CA TYR A 266 8.90 13.22 1.63
C TYR A 266 10.10 12.93 0.72
N TRP A 267 10.85 11.86 1.00
CA TRP A 267 12.05 11.54 0.22
C TRP A 267 11.73 11.07 -1.20
N MET A 268 10.58 10.42 -1.42
CA MET A 268 10.11 10.15 -2.79
C MET A 268 9.85 11.44 -3.56
N GLY A 269 9.13 12.39 -2.96
CA GLY A 269 8.85 13.69 -3.57
C GLY A 269 10.14 14.47 -3.88
N ARG A 270 11.13 14.44 -2.98
CA ARG A 270 12.45 15.06 -3.20
C ARG A 270 13.26 14.37 -4.28
N TYR A 271 13.34 13.03 -4.25
CA TYR A 271 14.14 12.25 -5.19
C TYR A 271 13.68 12.44 -6.65
N HIS A 272 12.36 12.49 -6.89
CA HIS A 272 11.80 12.72 -8.22
C HIS A 272 11.65 14.20 -8.60
N GLY A 273 12.07 15.12 -7.72
CA GLY A 273 12.00 16.57 -7.98
C GLY A 273 10.58 17.15 -7.94
N PHE A 274 9.61 16.46 -7.34
CA PHE A 274 8.26 16.97 -7.11
C PHE A 274 8.21 17.98 -5.95
N LEU A 275 9.16 17.88 -5.02
CA LEU A 275 9.35 18.80 -3.92
C LEU A 275 10.68 19.54 -4.08
N ALA A 276 10.67 20.85 -3.87
CA ALA A 276 11.88 21.67 -3.80
C ALA A 276 12.63 21.44 -2.48
N ASP A 277 13.87 21.92 -2.42
CA ASP A 277 14.65 21.97 -1.18
C ASP A 277 13.93 22.87 -0.14
N PRO A 278 13.98 22.51 1.15
CA PRO A 278 13.49 23.39 2.20
C PRO A 278 14.30 24.69 2.18
N GLU A 279 13.59 25.82 2.24
CA GLU A 279 14.17 27.15 2.45
C GLU A 279 14.72 27.31 3.87
#